data_AF-A0A0T5NYR3-F1
#
_entry.id   AF-A0A0T5NYR3-F1
#
_cell.length_a   1.000
_cell.length_b   1.000
_cell.length_c   1.000
_cell.angle_alpha   90.00
_cell.angle_beta   90.00
_cell.angle_gamma   90.00
#
_symmetry.space_group_name_H-M   'P 1'
#
loop_
_entity.id
_entity.type
_entity.pdbx_description
1 polymer ?
#
loop_
_entity_poly.entity_id
_entity_poly.type
_entity_poly.pdbx_seq_one_letter_code
_entity_poly.pdbx_strand_id
1 'polypeptide(L)' 'MSFSLDDVFKEVPPQTGNGGRHLTPSSVFKDAPAAPATKLDKTTAAAREILDAEANERVQKSAKLKLAREARDAGLSR' A
#
# COMPACT_ATOMS: atom_id res chain seq x y z
N MET A 1 9.50 46.90 -38.17
CA MET A 1 8.38 46.60 -37.26
C MET A 1 8.94 45.80 -36.10
N SER A 2 9.02 46.39 -34.90
CA SER A 2 9.48 45.71 -33.70
C SER A 2 8.28 45.08 -33.01
N PHE A 3 8.24 43.75 -32.97
CA PHE A 3 7.24 43.01 -32.21
C PHE A 3 7.72 42.95 -30.75
N SER A 4 7.00 43.58 -29.84
CA SER A 4 7.32 43.54 -28.41
C SER A 4 6.64 42.34 -27.77
N LEU A 5 7.28 41.72 -26.78
CA LEU A 5 6.64 40.64 -26.02
C LEU A 5 5.39 41.13 -25.29
N ASP A 6 5.35 42.41 -24.90
CA ASP A 6 4.21 43.03 -24.24
C ASP A 6 2.95 43.06 -25.13
N ASP A 7 3.11 43.14 -26.45
CA ASP A 7 1.98 43.08 -27.38
C ASP A 7 1.30 41.70 -27.41
N VAL A 8 2.05 40.62 -27.11
CA VAL A 8 1.52 39.25 -27.04
C VAL A 8 0.64 39.07 -25.81
N PHE A 9 0.99 39.71 -24.70
CA PHE A 9 0.29 39.50 -23.42
C PHE A 9 -0.96 40.36 -23.25
N LYS A 10 -1.23 41.32 -24.15
CA LYS A 10 -2.44 42.17 -24.12
C LYS A 10 -3.74 41.38 -24.32
N GLU A 11 -3.69 40.26 -25.03
CA GLU A 11 -4.86 39.45 -25.35
C GLU A 11 -5.09 38.29 -24.37
N VAL A 12 -4.17 38.07 -23.42
CA VAL A 12 -4.30 36.99 -22.44
C VAL A 12 -5.19 37.48 -21.30
N PRO A 13 -6.37 36.87 -21.07
CA PRO A 13 -7.24 37.26 -19.98
C PRO A 13 -6.49 37.17 -18.64
N PRO A 14 -6.67 38.15 -17.73
CA PRO A 14 -6.04 38.11 -16.43
C PRO A 14 -6.48 36.83 -15.70
N GLN A 15 -5.52 36.02 -15.25
CA GLN A 15 -5.81 34.86 -14.41
C GLN A 15 -6.37 35.34 -13.08
N THR A 16 -7.70 35.40 -12.96
CA THR A 16 -8.40 35.71 -11.72
C THR A 16 -8.44 34.46 -10.84
N GLY A 17 -7.52 34.38 -9.88
CA GLY A 17 -7.48 33.33 -8.85
C GLY A 17 -6.09 32.74 -8.62
N ASN A 18 -5.77 32.42 -7.35
CA ASN A 18 -4.54 31.75 -6.91
C ASN A 18 -3.20 32.49 -7.13
N GLY A 19 -3.20 33.83 -7.19
CA GLY A 19 -1.98 34.64 -7.08
C GLY A 19 -0.92 34.39 -8.16
N GLY A 20 -1.34 34.08 -9.39
CA GLY A 20 -0.43 33.80 -10.51
C GLY A 20 0.25 32.43 -10.45
N ARG A 21 -0.14 31.56 -9.51
CA ARG A 21 0.30 30.18 -9.49
C ARG A 21 -0.64 29.34 -10.34
N HIS A 22 -0.08 28.53 -11.25
CA HIS A 22 -0.83 27.50 -11.94
C HIS A 22 -1.59 26.64 -10.91
N LEU A 23 -2.90 26.44 -11.14
CA LEU A 23 -3.69 25.50 -10.36
C LEU A 23 -3.03 24.12 -10.50
N THR A 24 -2.69 23.48 -9.38
CA THR A 24 -2.35 22.06 -9.39
C THR A 24 -3.53 21.31 -10.02
N PRO A 25 -3.32 20.41 -10.99
CA PRO A 25 -4.42 19.66 -11.58
C PRO A 25 -5.08 18.84 -10.47
N SER A 26 -6.20 19.33 -9.94
CA SER A 26 -7.08 18.53 -9.10
C SER A 26 -7.64 17.47 -10.02
N SER A 27 -7.36 16.18 -9.78
CA SER A 27 -8.00 15.13 -10.54
C SER A 27 -9.51 15.32 -10.45
N VAL A 28 -10.17 15.46 -11.60
CA VAL A 28 -11.63 15.60 -11.67
C VAL A 28 -12.31 14.33 -11.16
N PHE A 29 -11.59 13.21 -11.27
CA PHE A 29 -11.97 11.93 -10.70
C PHE A 29 -11.48 11.85 -9.25
N LYS A 30 -12.44 11.70 -8.34
CA LYS A 30 -12.16 11.30 -6.95
C LYS A 30 -11.89 9.81 -6.95
N ASP A 31 -10.94 9.36 -6.13
CA ASP A 31 -10.73 7.94 -5.90
C ASP A 31 -12.05 7.30 -5.44
N ALA A 32 -12.39 6.16 -6.04
CA ALA A 32 -13.57 5.42 -5.65
C ALA A 32 -13.40 4.94 -4.21
N PRO A 33 -14.41 5.10 -3.34
CA PRO A 33 -14.34 4.56 -1.99
C PRO A 33 -14.19 3.04 -2.04
N ALA A 34 -13.44 2.48 -1.09
CA ALA A 34 -13.31 1.04 -0.95
C ALA A 34 -14.70 0.39 -0.83
N ALA A 35 -14.89 -0.74 -1.53
CA ALA A 35 -16.14 -1.47 -1.49
C ALA A 35 -16.47 -1.90 -0.04
N PRO A 36 -17.75 -1.85 0.37
CA PRO A 36 -18.13 -2.26 1.71
C PRO A 36 -17.89 -3.76 1.89
N ALA A 37 -17.22 -4.13 3.00
CA ALA A 37 -16.96 -5.52 3.33
C ALA A 37 -18.28 -6.29 3.51
N THR A 38 -18.45 -7.34 2.72
CA THR A 38 -19.59 -8.25 2.81
C THR A 38 -19.47 -9.17 4.02
N LYS A 39 -20.55 -9.89 4.34
CA LYS A 39 -20.50 -10.94 5.38
C LYS A 39 -19.51 -12.05 4.99
N LEU A 40 -19.40 -12.37 3.71
CA LEU A 40 -18.47 -13.37 3.20
C LEU A 40 -17.02 -12.93 3.43
N ASP A 41 -16.69 -11.67 3.14
CA ASP A 41 -15.34 -11.14 3.36
C ASP A 41 -14.89 -11.28 4.82
N LYS A 42 -15.81 -11.06 5.77
CA LYS A 42 -15.55 -11.25 7.20
C LYS A 42 -15.28 -12.72 7.54
N THR A 43 -16.06 -13.65 6.98
CA THR A 43 -15.83 -15.09 7.20
C THR A 43 -14.51 -15.56 6.59
N THR A 44 -14.16 -15.05 5.40
CA THR A 44 -12.89 -15.36 4.75
C THR A 44 -11.71 -14.80 5.54
N ALA A 45 -11.82 -13.58 6.07
CA ALA A 45 -10.80 -12.99 6.94
C ALA A 45 -10.58 -13.84 8.21
N ALA A 46 -11.67 -14.20 8.91
CA ALA A 46 -11.59 -15.04 10.11
C ALA A 46 -11.00 -16.44 9.81
N ALA A 47 -11.41 -17.07 8.71
CA ALA A 47 -10.84 -18.36 8.30
C ALA A 47 -9.34 -18.25 8.02
N ARG A 48 -8.90 -17.17 7.39
CA ARG A 48 -7.48 -16.93 7.11
C ARG A 48 -6.67 -16.74 8.38
N GLU A 49 -7.17 -15.97 9.34
CA GLU A 49 -6.52 -15.78 10.65
C GLU A 49 -6.31 -17.12 11.38
N ILE A 50 -7.29 -18.02 11.34
CA ILE A 50 -7.20 -19.35 11.95
C ILE A 50 -6.11 -20.18 11.28
N LEU A 51 -6.08 -20.21 9.95
CA LEU A 51 -5.09 -20.98 9.18
C LEU A 51 -3.67 -20.45 9.41
N ASP A 52 -3.50 -19.13 9.43
CA ASP A 52 -2.21 -18.49 9.66
C ASP A 52 -1.70 -18.75 11.08
N ALA A 53 -2.59 -18.70 12.08
CA ALA A 53 -2.25 -19.04 13.46
C ALA A 53 -1.80 -20.51 13.59
N GLU A 54 -2.54 -21.44 12.99
CA GLU A 54 -2.18 -22.87 13.01
C GLU A 54 -0.84 -23.12 12.29
N ALA A 55 -0.63 -22.49 11.13
CA ALA A 55 0.61 -22.60 10.38
C ALA A 55 1.81 -22.14 11.23
N ASN A 56 1.67 -21.02 11.94
CA ASN A 56 2.70 -20.50 12.84
C ASN A 56 3.00 -21.48 13.99
N GLU A 57 1.97 -22.07 14.61
CA GLU A 57 2.18 -23.09 15.65
C GLU A 57 2.93 -24.32 15.11
N ARG A 58 2.57 -24.79 13.92
CA ARG A 58 3.24 -25.94 13.28
C ARG A 58 4.71 -25.64 13.01
N VAL A 59 5.04 -24.43 12.54
CA VAL A 59 6.42 -23.98 12.34
C VAL A 59 7.20 -23.99 13.66
N GLN A 60 6.64 -23.41 14.72
CA GLN A 60 7.30 -23.37 16.04
C GLN A 60 7.55 -24.78 16.61
N LYS A 61 6.53 -25.65 16.56
CA LYS A 61 6.64 -27.06 17.00
C LYS A 61 7.70 -27.80 16.20
N SER A 62 7.73 -27.61 14.88
CA SER A 62 8.70 -28.24 13.98
C SER A 62 10.13 -27.75 14.26
N ALA A 63 10.31 -26.44 14.46
CA ALA A 63 11.60 -25.87 14.81
C ALA A 63 12.12 -26.41 16.15
N LYS A 64 11.27 -26.46 17.18
CA LYS A 64 11.61 -27.04 18.49
C LYS A 64 12.04 -28.51 18.37
N LEU A 65 11.28 -29.29 17.59
CA LEU A 65 11.56 -30.71 17.37
C LEU A 65 12.84 -30.93 16.57
N LYS A 66 13.13 -30.06 15.58
CA LYS A 66 14.39 -30.08 14.84
C LYS A 66 15.58 -29.82 15.77
N LEU A 67 15.52 -28.77 16.59
CA LEU A 67 16.58 -28.46 17.57
C LEU A 67 16.80 -29.60 18.56
N ALA A 68 15.73 -30.23 19.05
CA ALA A 68 15.83 -31.37 19.95
C ALA A 68 16.52 -32.59 19.29
N ARG A 69 16.24 -32.83 18.00
CA ARG A 69 16.91 -33.89 17.23
C ARG A 69 18.40 -33.59 17.03
N GLU A 70 18.73 -32.36 16.64
CA GLU A 70 20.13 -31.92 16.47
C GLU A 70 20.92 -32.07 17.78
N ALA A 71 20.36 -31.68 18.92
CA ALA A 71 21.01 -31.83 20.22
C ALA A 71 21.24 -33.30 20.59
N ARG A 72 20.26 -34.18 20.32
CA ARG A 72 20.40 -35.62 20.53
C ARG A 72 21.50 -36.21 19.64
N ASP A 73 21.49 -35.86 18.36
CA ASP A 73 22.43 -36.41 17.37
C ASP A 73 23.86 -35.92 17.66
N ALA A 74 24.03 -34.67 18.10
CA ALA A 74 25.32 -34.16 18.58
C ALA A 74 25.82 -34.91 19.82
N GLY A 75 24.91 -35.30 20.72
CA GLY A 75 25.22 -36.12 21.90
C GLY A 75 25.61 -37.57 21.58
N LEU A 76 25.14 -38.13 20.46
CA LEU A 76 25.50 -39.47 19.97
C LEU A 76 26.83 -39.51 19.20
N SER A 77 27.36 -38.35 18.78
CA SER A 77 28.59 -38.25 17.99
C SER A 77 29.88 -38.11 18.83
N ARG A 78 29.79 -38.25 20.15
CA ARG A 78 30.92 -38.30 21.09
C ARG A 78 31.14 -39.71 21.62
#